data_AF-A0A0B6YCG3-F1
#
_entry.id   AF-A0A0B6YCG3-F1
#
_cell.length_a   1.000
_cell.length_b   1.000
_cell.length_c   1.000
_cell.angle_alpha   90.00
_cell.angle_beta   90.00
_cell.angle_gamma   90.00
#
_symmetry.space_group_name_H-M   'P 1'
#
loop_
_entity.id
_entity.type
_entity.pdbx_description
1 polymer ?
#
loop_
_entity_poly.entity_id
_entity_poly.type
_entity_poly.pdbx_seq_one_letter_code
_entity_poly.pdbx_strand_id
1 'polypeptide(L)'
;QTKQQILACQQFEEYLEPFFVVFAKSHSISFNHFLTRQRHLLHGYEARKLKYIPKVVYICCERLLELCGAGNSLSSLRSTPDTTDLDALSGILTSGEPSPSGQLHFLEP
;
A
#
# COMPACT_ATOMS: atom_id res chain seq x y z
N GLN A 1 -29.58 4.11 -20.56
CA GLN A 1 -28.87 3.59 -19.36
C GLN A 1 -29.86 2.73 -18.58
N THR A 2 -29.49 1.50 -18.23
CA THR A 2 -30.39 0.55 -17.53
C THR A 2 -30.12 0.56 -16.02
N LYS A 3 -31.13 0.18 -15.21
CA LYS A 3 -31.01 0.10 -13.73
C LYS A 3 -29.79 -0.70 -13.27
N GLN A 4 -29.46 -1.78 -13.96
CA GLN A 4 -28.28 -2.61 -13.67
C GLN A 4 -26.97 -1.86 -13.84
N GLN A 5 -26.86 -0.97 -14.82
CA GLN A 5 -25.64 -0.17 -15.03
C GLN A 5 -25.42 0.81 -13.87
N ILE A 6 -26.49 1.43 -13.37
CA ILE A 6 -26.42 2.33 -12.22
C ILE A 6 -25.99 1.57 -10.97
N LEU A 7 -26.58 0.39 -10.72
CA LEU A 7 -26.22 -0.46 -9.58
C LEU A 7 -24.75 -0.89 -9.64
N ALA A 8 -24.26 -1.26 -10.83
CA ALA A 8 -22.87 -1.64 -11.02
C ALA A 8 -21.90 -0.47 -10.74
N CYS A 9 -22.26 0.76 -11.13
CA CYS A 9 -21.46 1.95 -10.80
C CYS A 9 -21.44 2.23 -9.29
N GLN A 10 -22.55 2.04 -8.58
CA GLN A 10 -22.63 2.23 -7.12
C GLN A 10 -21.81 1.17 -6.37
N GLN A 11 -21.93 -0.10 -6.75
CA GLN A 11 -21.13 -1.19 -6.18
C GLN A 11 -19.63 -0.98 -6.43
N PHE A 12 -19.28 -0.42 -7.58
CA PHE A 12 -17.90 -0.07 -7.90
C PHE A 12 -17.40 1.10 -7.06
N GLU A 13 -18.22 2.11 -6.79
CA GLU A 13 -17.89 3.21 -5.88
C GLU A 13 -17.63 2.71 -4.45
N GLU A 14 -18.51 1.87 -3.91
CA GLU A 14 -18.34 1.22 -2.60
C GLU A 14 -17.06 0.36 -2.55
N TYR A 15 -16.78 -0.36 -3.63
CA TYR A 15 -15.54 -1.12 -3.76
C TYR A 15 -14.29 -0.21 -3.74
N LEU A 16 -14.37 0.97 -4.33
CA LEU A 16 -13.25 1.92 -4.38
C LEU A 16 -13.05 2.69 -3.07
N GLU A 17 -14.07 2.81 -2.22
CA GLU A 17 -14.04 3.56 -0.96
C GLU A 17 -12.81 3.27 -0.06
N PRO A 18 -12.44 2.01 0.26
CA PRO A 18 -11.25 1.72 1.07
C PRO A 18 -9.92 2.04 0.39
N PHE A 19 -9.91 2.22 -0.94
CA PHE A 19 -8.70 2.54 -1.71
C PHE A 19 -8.50 4.05 -1.91
N PHE A 20 -9.52 4.85 -1.64
CA PHE A 20 -9.30 6.29 -1.51
C PHE A 20 -8.44 6.51 -0.27
N VAL A 21 -7.19 6.91 -0.49
CA VAL A 21 -6.35 7.47 0.56
C VAL A 21 -7.06 8.72 1.06
N VAL A 22 -7.90 8.55 2.09
CA VAL A 22 -8.52 9.65 2.81
C VAL A 22 -7.36 10.35 3.50
N PHE A 23 -6.79 11.37 2.84
CA PHE A 23 -6.04 12.39 3.56
C PHE A 23 -7.01 12.89 4.63
N ALA A 24 -6.78 12.43 5.86
CA ALA A 24 -7.78 12.42 6.91
C ALA A 24 -8.45 13.80 7.00
N LYS A 25 -9.79 13.81 6.98
CA LYS A 25 -10.60 15.02 7.17
C LYS A 25 -10.23 15.83 8.43
N SER A 26 -9.41 15.29 9.34
CA SER A 26 -8.93 15.98 10.55
C SER A 26 -7.59 16.71 10.40
N HIS A 27 -6.78 16.42 9.38
CA HIS A 27 -5.50 17.11 9.15
C HIS A 27 -5.36 17.36 7.65
N SER A 28 -5.61 18.60 7.23
CA SER A 28 -5.37 19.04 5.85
C SER A 28 -3.86 19.01 5.57
N ILE A 29 -3.35 17.83 5.23
CA ILE A 29 -2.01 17.68 4.70
C ILE A 29 -1.99 18.42 3.36
N SER A 30 -1.34 19.58 3.34
CA SER A 30 -1.23 20.36 2.13
C SER A 30 -0.35 19.64 1.10
N PHE A 31 -0.59 19.95 -0.17
CA PHE A 31 0.23 19.46 -1.28
C PHE A 31 1.73 19.76 -1.06
N ASN A 32 2.07 20.94 -0.54
CA ASN A 32 3.46 21.31 -0.21
C ASN A 32 4.05 20.44 0.89
N HIS A 33 3.26 20.07 1.90
CA HIS A 33 3.70 19.17 2.96
C HIS A 33 4.01 17.77 2.42
N PHE A 34 3.16 17.28 1.52
CA PHE A 34 3.39 16.03 0.82
C PHE A 34 4.67 16.07 -0.03
N LEU A 35 4.85 17.10 -0.86
CA LEU A 35 6.05 17.25 -1.69
C LEU A 35 7.33 17.37 -0.87
N THR A 36 7.25 18.05 0.29
CA THR A 36 8.39 18.17 1.20
C THR A 36 8.79 16.80 1.74
N ARG A 37 7.84 16.01 2.24
CA ARG A 37 8.10 14.62 2.68
C ARG A 37 8.64 13.75 1.54
N GLN A 38 8.01 13.83 0.36
CA GLN A 38 8.44 13.08 -0.82
C GLN A 38 9.89 13.37 -1.19
N ARG A 39 10.33 14.63 -1.12
CA ARG A 39 11.70 15.01 -1.46
C ARG A 39 12.75 14.34 -0.58
N HIS A 40 12.40 13.95 0.65
CA HIS A 40 13.29 13.21 1.53
C HIS A 40 13.36 11.71 1.20
N LEU A 41 12.35 11.17 0.51
CA LEU A 41 12.27 9.76 0.12
C LEU A 41 12.80 9.50 -1.29
N LEU A 42 12.75 10.51 -2.16
CA LEU A 42 13.23 10.40 -3.53
C LEU A 42 14.69 10.81 -3.64
N HIS A 43 15.44 10.08 -4.47
CA HIS A 43 16.85 10.36 -4.73
C HIS A 43 17.15 10.33 -6.23
N GLY A 44 18.31 10.89 -6.60
CA GLY A 44 18.87 10.79 -7.95
C GLY A 44 17.95 11.29 -9.06
N TYR A 45 17.66 10.41 -10.04
CA TYR A 45 16.84 10.75 -11.20
C TYR A 45 15.37 10.96 -10.81
N GLU A 46 14.80 10.12 -9.94
CA GLU A 46 13.42 10.25 -9.50
C GLU A 46 13.17 11.60 -8.79
N ALA A 47 14.08 12.02 -7.92
CA ALA A 47 13.95 13.31 -7.21
C ALA A 47 13.92 14.51 -8.16
N ARG A 48 14.68 14.46 -9.27
CA ARG A 48 14.70 15.50 -10.29
C ARG A 48 13.43 15.48 -11.14
N LYS A 49 12.99 14.30 -11.57
CA LYS A 49 11.80 14.11 -12.42
C LYS A 49 10.50 14.48 -11.68
N LEU A 50 10.41 14.14 -10.39
CA LEU A 50 9.20 14.29 -9.58
C LEU A 50 9.27 15.48 -8.60
N LYS A 51 10.11 16.48 -8.89
CA LYS A 51 10.33 17.64 -8.02
C LYS A 51 9.04 18.39 -7.64
N TYR A 52 8.10 18.46 -8.58
CA TYR A 52 6.83 19.21 -8.44
C TYR A 52 5.60 18.32 -8.62
N ILE A 53 5.78 17.01 -8.73
CA ILE A 53 4.73 16.06 -9.06
C ILE A 53 4.70 14.98 -7.97
N PRO A 54 3.55 14.76 -7.30
CA PRO A 54 3.40 13.63 -6.40
C PRO A 54 3.65 12.29 -7.10
N LYS A 55 4.43 11.40 -6.48
CA LYS A 55 4.79 10.09 -7.03
C LYS A 55 3.54 9.26 -7.36
N VAL A 56 2.49 9.37 -6.55
CA VAL A 56 1.20 8.69 -6.80
C VAL A 56 0.56 9.12 -8.13
N VAL A 57 0.58 10.42 -8.45
CA VAL A 57 0.04 10.93 -9.72
C VAL A 57 0.85 10.40 -10.90
N TYR A 58 2.18 10.40 -10.77
CA TYR A 58 3.06 9.82 -11.78
C TYR A 58 2.75 8.34 -12.03
N ILE A 59 2.65 7.53 -10.96
CA ILE A 59 2.34 6.10 -11.06
C ILE A 59 0.99 5.86 -11.73
N CYS A 60 -0.04 6.63 -11.38
CA CYS A 60 -1.35 6.52 -12.02
C CYS A 60 -1.27 6.80 -13.52
N CYS A 61 -0.57 7.87 -13.94
CA CYS A 61 -0.40 8.20 -15.35
C CYS A 61 0.35 7.11 -16.12
N GLU A 62 1.46 6.60 -15.57
CA GLU A 62 2.21 5.51 -16.21
C GLU A 62 1.34 4.24 -16.33
N ARG A 63 0.51 3.95 -15.32
CA ARG A 63 -0.37 2.78 -15.34
C ARG A 63 -1.46 2.92 -16.40
N LEU A 64 -2.02 4.12 -16.55
CA LEU A 64 -2.97 4.41 -17.61
C LEU A 64 -2.33 4.25 -18.99
N LEU A 65 -1.10 4.73 -19.18
CA LEU A 65 -0.35 4.55 -20.42
C LEU A 65 -0.10 3.07 -20.74
N GLU A 66 0.26 2.25 -19.74
CA GLU A 66 0.39 0.79 -19.91
C GLU A 66 -0.92 0.13 -20.34
N LEU A 67 -2.04 0.48 -19.69
CA LEU A 67 -3.36 -0.05 -20.05
C LEU A 67 -3.79 0.35 -21.46
N CYS A 68 -3.34 1.51 -21.93
CA CYS A 68 -3.54 1.97 -23.31
C CYS A 68 -2.53 1.38 -24.31
N GLY A 69 -1.59 0.53 -23.89
CA GLY A 69 -0.55 -0.02 -24.75
C GLY A 69 0.51 0.99 -25.21
N ALA A 70 0.59 2.15 -24.55
CA ALA A 70 1.48 3.26 -24.89
C ALA A 70 2.60 3.49 -23.86
N GLY A 71 2.63 2.73 -22.77
CA GLY A 71 3.60 2.85 -21.68
C GLY A 71 4.39 1.56 -21.44
N ASN A 72 5.68 1.70 -21.11
CA ASN A 72 6.60 0.58 -20.85
C ASN A 72 7.29 0.67 -19.45
N SER A 73 6.93 1.67 -18.64
CA SER A 73 7.80 2.21 -17.59
C SER A 73 7.62 1.66 -16.17
N LEU A 74 6.46 1.13 -15.76
CA LEU A 74 6.31 0.66 -14.36
C LEU A 74 6.97 -0.71 -14.12
N SER A 75 7.45 -1.38 -15.16
CA SER A 75 8.21 -2.64 -15.05
C SER A 75 9.41 -2.50 -14.09
N SER A 76 10.14 -1.39 -14.14
CA SER A 76 11.27 -1.09 -13.23
C SER A 76 10.88 -0.70 -11.80
N LEU A 77 9.60 -0.35 -11.55
CA LEU A 77 9.10 -0.01 -10.20
C LEU A 77 8.54 -1.23 -9.46
N ARG A 78 8.20 -2.31 -10.18
CA ARG A 78 7.71 -3.58 -9.60
C ARG A 78 8.82 -4.50 -9.13
N SER A 79 10.07 -4.24 -9.51
CA SER A 79 11.24 -4.95 -9.03
C SER A 79 11.68 -4.41 -7.66
N THR A 80 10.87 -4.64 -6.63
CA THR A 80 11.35 -4.67 -5.25
C THR A 80 11.59 -6.14 -4.89
N PRO A 81 12.84 -6.61 -4.74
CA PRO A 81 13.09 -7.80 -3.96
C PRO A 81 13.02 -7.40 -2.48
N ASP A 82 12.06 -7.98 -1.77
CA ASP A 82 12.14 -8.44 -0.36
C ASP A 82 10.73 -8.52 0.22
N THR A 83 10.04 -9.59 -0.16
CA THR A 83 8.87 -10.15 0.55
C THR A 83 9.25 -10.86 1.86
N THR A 84 10.44 -10.59 2.40
CA THR A 84 11.01 -11.32 3.55
C THR A 84 10.45 -10.87 4.91
N ASP A 85 9.59 -9.85 4.95
CA ASP A 85 9.03 -9.30 6.21
C ASP A 85 7.53 -9.58 6.43
N LEU A 86 6.82 -10.29 5.54
CA LEU A 86 5.44 -10.70 5.83
C LEU A 86 5.38 -11.94 6.74
N ASP A 87 6.34 -12.85 6.62
CA ASP A 87 6.46 -14.01 7.54
C ASP A 87 6.96 -13.58 8.94
N ALA A 88 7.73 -12.49 9.05
CA ALA A 88 8.22 -11.98 10.35
C ALA A 88 7.09 -11.37 11.22
N LEU A 89 6.06 -10.78 10.61
CA LEU A 89 4.89 -10.24 11.31
C LEU A 89 3.88 -11.33 11.74
N SER A 90 3.88 -12.49 11.06
CA SER A 90 3.08 -13.65 11.46
C SER A 90 3.54 -14.23 12.82
N GLY A 91 4.84 -14.19 13.12
CA GLY A 91 5.39 -14.72 14.37
C GLY A 91 5.09 -13.86 15.61
N ILE A 92 4.86 -12.57 15.44
CA ILE A 92 4.67 -11.62 16.56
C ILE A 92 3.23 -11.67 17.11
N LEU A 93 2.25 -12.09 16.32
CA LEU A 93 0.85 -12.14 16.75
C LEU A 93 0.44 -13.46 17.43
N THR A 94 1.28 -14.51 17.43
CA THR A 94 0.88 -15.84 17.93
C THR A 94 1.49 -16.30 19.25
N SER A 95 2.42 -15.56 19.87
CA SER A 95 2.99 -15.95 21.17
C SER A 95 2.49 -15.04 22.30
N GLY A 96 1.38 -15.42 22.93
CA GLY A 96 0.87 -14.68 24.09
C GLY A 96 -0.38 -15.24 24.74
N GLU A 97 -0.38 -16.51 25.15
CA GLU A 97 -1.29 -17.01 26.20
C GLU A 97 -0.51 -18.01 27.08
N PRO A 98 -0.19 -17.68 28.35
CA PRO A 98 0.29 -18.66 29.30
C PRO A 98 -0.90 -19.20 30.12
N SER A 99 -1.28 -20.46 29.89
CA SER A 99 -2.16 -21.19 30.82
C SER A 99 -1.33 -22.26 31.53
N PRO A 100 -1.15 -22.20 32.87
CA PRO A 100 -0.46 -23.24 33.61
C PRO A 100 -1.49 -24.24 34.12
N SER A 101 -1.50 -25.44 33.54
CA SER A 101 -2.17 -26.60 34.17
C SER A 101 -1.41 -27.87 33.82
N GLY A 102 -0.60 -28.28 34.80
CA GLY A 102 -0.29 -29.66 35.17
C GLY A 102 0.07 -30.66 34.08
N GLN A 103 1.34 -31.08 34.07
CA GLN A 103 1.62 -32.52 34.13
C GLN A 103 3.01 -32.80 34.69
N LEU A 104 3.00 -33.41 35.87
CA LEU A 104 4.12 -34.13 36.45
C LEU A 104 4.39 -35.37 35.60
N HIS A 105 5.63 -35.57 35.15
CA HIS A 105 6.09 -36.90 34.80
C HIS A 105 7.52 -37.14 35.27
N PHE A 106 7.55 -37.89 36.35
CA PHE A 106 8.59 -38.76 36.89
C PHE A 106 9.61 -39.28 35.87
N LEU A 107 10.90 -39.17 36.19
CA LEU A 107 11.91 -40.15 35.77
C LEU A 107 12.90 -40.36 36.91
N GLU A 108 12.81 -41.55 37.50
CA GLU A 108 13.82 -42.21 38.34
C GLU A 108 15.13 -42.40 37.55
N PRO A 109 16.29 -42.58 38.21
CA PRO A 109 16.57 -43.78 39.03
C PRO A 109 17.08 -43.51 40.45
#